data_AF-A0A915M1D8-F1
#
_entry.id   AF-A0A915M1D8-F1
#
_cell.length_a   1.000
_cell.length_b   1.000
_cell.length_c   1.000
_cell.angle_alpha   90.00
_cell.angle_beta   90.00
_cell.angle_gamma   90.00
#
_symmetry.space_group_name_H-M   'P 1'
#
loop_
_entity.id
_entity.type
_entity.pdbx_description
1 polymer ?
#
loop_
_entity_poly.entity_id
_entity_poly.type
_entity_poly.pdbx_seq_one_letter_code
_entity_poly.pdbx_strand_id
1 'polypeptide(L)'
;TAVMKTQFMALWDGFAQSVNSVIIIGATNRPEDLDSAVLRRLPFRLNVPKPDVIKREEILKVLLKNENVIDDFDYKKVATSTDGMSGSDLKEIVRHACLAKYRDVAKNLVERNDGQLVNNINISHDDIILSAQHFVENGKNLKPLRRYSCSIPTSEPKAPLMRTEVPGPESKKLINEMETIHQATSVKFFADYEKSFGNYLVDADGNNLLDVYTQISSLPLGYNHPELIETARENRFLVVSRPALGGYPRTDFVQTLKNSLGQVAPKGLRHVQAMLCGTSANENAIKTAFIHYQTRKRGGKLPSKEDMESCMNNEIPGSPNLCVL
;
A
#
# COMPACT_ATOMS: atom_id res chain seq x y z
N THR A 1 -16.48 10.78 -14.16
CA THR A 1 -15.35 10.71 -15.11
C THR A 1 -15.75 11.03 -16.54
N ALA A 2 -16.86 10.51 -17.08
CA ALA A 2 -17.31 10.84 -18.44
C ALA A 2 -17.51 12.35 -18.69
N VAL A 3 -18.13 13.07 -17.75
CA VAL A 3 -18.33 14.54 -17.84
C VAL A 3 -16.99 15.30 -17.89
N MET A 4 -16.02 14.91 -17.07
CA MET A 4 -14.69 15.54 -17.02
C MET A 4 -13.88 15.28 -18.30
N LYS A 5 -13.99 14.07 -18.87
CA LYS A 5 -13.38 13.72 -20.16
C LYS A 5 -13.98 14.56 -21.31
N THR A 6 -15.31 14.67 -21.38
CA THR A 6 -15.99 15.45 -22.41
C THR A 6 -15.65 16.93 -22.31
N GLN A 7 -15.60 17.47 -21.09
CA GLN A 7 -15.28 18.88 -20.87
C GLN A 7 -13.82 19.20 -21.18
N PHE A 8 -12.89 18.31 -20.82
CA PHE A 8 -11.47 18.45 -21.22
C PHE A 8 -11.29 18.43 -22.74
N MET A 9 -12.00 17.54 -23.44
CA MET A 9 -11.95 17.47 -24.92
C MET A 9 -12.54 18.71 -25.58
N ALA A 10 -13.66 19.22 -25.08
CA ALA A 10 -14.28 20.44 -25.58
C ALA A 10 -13.36 21.67 -25.40
N LEU A 11 -12.68 21.77 -24.25
CA LEU A 11 -11.69 22.83 -24.02
C LEU A 11 -10.48 22.67 -24.94
N TRP A 12 -9.99 21.44 -25.17
CA TRP A 12 -8.89 21.16 -26.07
C TRP A 12 -9.21 21.59 -27.52
N ASP A 13 -10.39 21.22 -28.01
CA ASP A 13 -10.84 21.57 -29.36
C ASP A 13 -11.07 23.10 -29.50
N GLY A 14 -11.37 23.79 -28.40
CA GLY A 14 -11.47 25.25 -28.34
C GLY A 14 -10.14 25.98 -28.61
N PHE A 15 -8.98 25.37 -28.32
CA PHE A 15 -7.68 25.99 -28.61
C PHE A 15 -7.38 26.09 -30.10
N ALA A 16 -7.93 25.19 -30.91
CA ALA A 16 -7.79 25.25 -32.37
C ALA A 16 -8.46 26.48 -33.01
N GLN A 17 -9.36 27.15 -32.28
CA GLN A 17 -10.11 28.32 -32.73
C GLN A 17 -9.54 29.66 -32.21
N SER A 18 -8.50 29.61 -31.37
CA SER A 18 -7.90 30.80 -30.76
C SER A 18 -6.76 31.36 -31.61
N VAL A 19 -6.56 32.69 -31.56
CA VAL A 19 -5.56 33.43 -32.35
C VAL A 19 -4.11 33.20 -31.86
N ASN A 20 -3.94 32.53 -30.72
CA ASN A 20 -2.65 32.28 -30.08
C ASN A 20 -2.23 30.82 -30.31
N SER A 21 -0.96 30.59 -30.67
CA SER A 21 -0.40 29.25 -30.83
C SER A 21 -0.19 28.60 -29.46
N VAL A 22 -1.15 27.77 -29.03
CA VAL A 22 -1.03 26.97 -27.81
C VAL A 22 -0.44 25.60 -28.14
N ILE A 23 0.70 25.26 -27.52
CA ILE A 23 1.31 23.93 -27.62
C ILE A 23 0.95 23.15 -26.36
N ILE A 24 0.41 21.94 -26.52
CA ILE A 24 0.05 21.07 -25.42
C ILE A 24 1.04 19.91 -25.34
N ILE A 25 1.72 19.79 -24.19
CA ILE A 25 2.67 18.72 -23.89
C ILE A 25 2.09 17.87 -22.75
N GLY A 26 2.09 16.55 -22.94
CA GLY A 26 1.69 15.58 -21.92
C GLY A 26 2.80 14.58 -21.65
N ALA A 27 2.87 14.08 -20.42
CA ALA A 27 3.76 13.00 -20.02
C ALA A 27 2.96 11.90 -19.33
N THR A 28 3.23 10.64 -19.68
CA THR A 28 2.64 9.47 -19.01
C THR A 28 3.66 8.34 -18.94
N ASN A 29 3.65 7.63 -17.82
CA ASN A 29 4.39 6.37 -17.64
C ASN A 29 3.53 5.14 -18.00
N ARG A 30 2.29 5.36 -18.46
CA ARG A 30 1.29 4.36 -18.82
C ARG A 30 0.50 4.82 -20.05
N PRO A 31 1.12 4.82 -21.23
CA PRO A 31 0.45 5.20 -22.47
C PRO A 31 -0.77 4.30 -22.79
N GLU A 32 -0.77 3.06 -22.31
CA GLU A 32 -1.85 2.08 -22.46
C GLU A 32 -3.13 2.43 -21.68
N ASP A 33 -3.00 3.16 -20.57
CA ASP A 33 -4.14 3.60 -19.74
C ASP A 33 -4.84 4.83 -20.35
N LEU A 34 -4.25 5.46 -21.39
CA LEU A 34 -4.81 6.66 -22.00
C LEU A 34 -5.90 6.33 -23.02
N ASP A 35 -6.98 7.10 -22.95
CA ASP A 35 -8.08 6.98 -23.89
C ASP A 35 -7.66 7.27 -25.33
N SER A 36 -8.13 6.45 -26.26
CA SER A 36 -7.81 6.58 -27.69
C SER A 36 -8.13 7.96 -28.27
N ALA A 37 -9.14 8.68 -27.75
CA ALA A 37 -9.49 10.03 -28.22
C ALA A 37 -8.47 11.10 -27.78
N VAL A 38 -7.81 10.92 -26.62
CA VAL A 38 -6.67 11.75 -26.18
C VAL A 38 -5.46 11.45 -27.07
N LEU A 39 -5.17 10.17 -27.27
CA LEU A 39 -4.03 9.71 -28.05
C LEU A 39 -4.07 10.23 -29.50
N ARG A 40 -5.25 10.32 -30.13
CA ARG A 40 -5.40 10.92 -31.48
C ARG A 40 -5.05 12.41 -31.52
N ARG A 41 -5.25 13.15 -30.43
CA ARG A 41 -4.95 14.59 -30.31
C ARG A 41 -3.49 14.87 -29.92
N LEU A 42 -2.73 13.83 -29.56
CA LEU A 42 -1.29 13.86 -29.31
C LEU A 42 -0.57 12.98 -30.35
N PRO A 43 -0.45 13.46 -31.61
CA PRO A 43 0.13 12.67 -32.70
C PRO A 43 1.64 12.50 -32.55
N PHE A 44 2.33 13.50 -32.00
CA PHE A 44 3.76 13.42 -31.72
C PHE A 44 3.98 12.77 -30.35
N ARG A 45 4.65 11.60 -30.36
CA ARG A 45 4.92 10.83 -29.15
C ARG A 45 6.39 10.46 -29.13
N LEU A 46 7.07 10.87 -28.05
CA LEU A 46 8.45 10.51 -27.80
C LEU A 46 8.48 9.51 -26.65
N ASN A 47 8.97 8.30 -26.91
CA ASN A 47 9.29 7.36 -25.86
C ASN A 47 10.61 7.78 -25.21
N VAL A 48 10.59 8.05 -23.91
CA VAL A 48 11.79 8.35 -23.13
C VAL A 48 12.20 7.08 -22.39
N PRO A 49 13.16 6.29 -22.92
CA PRO A 49 13.61 5.08 -22.24
C PRO A 49 14.40 5.43 -20.98
N LYS A 50 14.68 4.41 -20.17
CA LYS A 50 15.64 4.57 -19.08
C LYS A 50 17.00 5.03 -19.60
N PRO A 51 17.73 5.89 -18.86
CA PRO A 51 19.00 6.39 -19.30
C PRO A 51 20.06 5.27 -19.35
N ASP A 52 20.86 5.28 -20.41
CA ASP A 52 22.09 4.49 -20.51
C ASP A 52 23.20 5.07 -19.60
N VAL A 53 24.33 4.39 -19.52
CA VAL A 53 25.46 4.79 -18.65
C VAL A 53 25.90 6.23 -18.92
N ILE A 54 25.97 6.65 -20.19
CA ILE A 54 26.42 7.99 -20.58
C ILE A 54 25.42 9.03 -20.10
N LYS A 55 24.12 8.80 -20.34
CA LYS A 55 23.05 9.69 -19.87
C LYS A 55 22.95 9.74 -18.35
N ARG A 56 23.19 8.63 -17.66
CA ARG A 56 23.25 8.61 -16.18
C ARG A 56 24.41 9.46 -15.67
N GLU A 57 25.55 9.44 -16.34
CA GLU A 57 26.69 10.32 -16.03
C GLU A 57 26.31 11.81 -16.17
N GLU A 58 25.63 12.18 -17.25
CA GLU A 58 25.14 13.55 -17.47
C GLU A 58 24.12 13.97 -16.42
N ILE A 59 23.17 13.09 -16.08
CA ILE A 59 22.18 13.34 -15.03
C ILE A 59 22.88 13.56 -13.67
N LEU A 60 23.89 12.74 -13.34
CA LEU A 60 24.66 12.88 -12.11
C LEU A 60 25.42 14.22 -12.05
N LYS A 61 25.99 14.68 -13.18
CA LYS A 61 26.63 16.01 -13.25
C LYS A 61 25.65 17.14 -12.97
N VAL A 62 24.41 17.03 -13.46
CA VAL A 62 23.35 18.02 -13.18
C VAL A 62 22.92 17.96 -11.72
N LEU A 63 22.70 16.76 -11.17
CA LEU A 63 22.25 16.57 -9.79
C LEU A 63 23.29 17.01 -8.76
N LEU A 64 24.57 16.79 -9.04
CA LEU A 64 25.69 17.12 -8.14
C LEU A 64 26.24 18.54 -8.35
N LYS A 65 25.65 19.34 -9.25
CA LYS A 65 26.16 20.67 -9.58
C LYS A 65 26.26 21.63 -8.38
N ASN A 66 25.36 21.48 -7.41
CA ASN A 66 25.29 22.31 -6.20
C ASN A 66 25.76 21.55 -4.93
N GLU A 67 26.31 20.36 -5.10
CA GLU A 67 26.78 19.51 -4.00
C GLU A 67 28.31 19.53 -3.94
N ASN A 68 28.87 19.44 -2.75
CA ASN A 68 30.32 19.41 -2.56
C ASN A 68 30.84 17.99 -2.86
N VAL A 69 31.54 17.84 -3.98
CA VAL A 69 32.19 16.58 -4.40
C VAL A 69 33.71 16.72 -4.34
N ILE A 70 34.42 15.59 -4.21
CA ILE A 70 35.90 15.59 -4.35
C ILE A 70 36.32 16.04 -5.76
N ASP A 71 37.50 16.67 -5.89
CA ASP A 71 38.00 17.21 -7.17
C ASP A 71 38.08 16.12 -8.28
N ASP A 72 38.44 14.89 -7.93
CA ASP A 72 38.52 13.73 -8.83
C ASP A 72 37.27 12.84 -8.75
N PHE A 73 36.07 13.43 -8.72
CA PHE A 73 34.83 12.65 -8.65
C PHE A 73 34.60 11.82 -9.92
N ASP A 74 34.68 10.50 -9.79
CA ASP A 74 34.45 9.57 -10.89
C ASP A 74 32.95 9.34 -11.16
N TYR A 75 32.35 10.24 -11.94
CA TYR A 75 30.96 10.14 -12.38
C TYR A 75 30.67 8.84 -13.16
N LYS A 76 31.65 8.38 -13.96
CA LYS A 76 31.50 7.19 -14.80
C LYS A 76 31.38 5.93 -13.96
N LYS A 77 32.15 5.82 -12.88
CA LYS A 77 32.06 4.72 -11.92
C LYS A 77 30.69 4.67 -11.25
N VAL A 78 30.16 5.81 -10.83
CA VAL A 78 28.81 5.89 -10.23
C VAL A 78 27.74 5.52 -11.27
N ALA A 79 27.81 6.06 -12.48
CA ALA A 79 26.88 5.75 -13.57
C ALA A 79 26.89 4.26 -13.97
N THR A 80 28.05 3.61 -13.90
CA THR A 80 28.21 2.17 -14.18
C THR A 80 27.59 1.32 -13.07
N SER A 81 27.73 1.74 -11.80
CA SER A 81 27.14 1.04 -10.65
C SER A 81 25.63 1.20 -10.50
N THR A 82 25.01 2.12 -11.24
CA THR A 82 23.59 2.49 -11.13
C THR A 82 22.76 1.99 -12.31
N ASP A 83 23.05 0.75 -12.76
CA ASP A 83 22.39 0.22 -13.95
C ASP A 83 20.88 0.02 -13.80
N GLY A 84 20.13 0.35 -14.85
CA GLY A 84 18.67 0.29 -14.88
C GLY A 84 17.95 1.34 -14.03
N MET A 85 18.65 2.33 -13.47
CA MET A 85 18.08 3.40 -12.66
C MET A 85 17.58 4.58 -13.50
N SER A 86 16.47 5.19 -13.09
CA SER A 86 15.91 6.42 -13.67
C SER A 86 16.55 7.67 -13.06
N GLY A 87 16.30 8.85 -13.64
CA GLY A 87 16.79 10.12 -13.04
C GLY A 87 16.25 10.37 -11.62
N SER A 88 15.04 9.90 -11.31
CA SER A 88 14.49 9.98 -9.94
C SER A 88 15.25 9.08 -8.97
N ASP A 89 15.64 7.88 -9.41
CA ASP A 89 16.41 6.95 -8.59
C ASP A 89 17.81 7.52 -8.31
N LEU A 90 18.45 8.13 -9.32
CA LEU A 90 19.75 8.80 -9.16
C LEU A 90 19.67 9.97 -8.16
N LYS A 91 18.59 10.77 -8.21
CA LYS A 91 18.37 11.85 -7.25
C LYS A 91 18.26 11.34 -5.81
N GLU A 92 17.57 10.23 -5.60
CA GLU A 92 17.48 9.61 -4.29
C GLU A 92 18.83 9.08 -3.80
N ILE A 93 19.64 8.49 -4.68
CA ILE A 93 20.99 8.05 -4.31
C ILE A 93 21.85 9.23 -3.86
N VAL A 94 21.80 10.36 -4.56
CA VAL A 94 22.49 11.59 -4.17
C VAL A 94 22.05 12.03 -2.77
N ARG A 95 20.74 12.12 -2.53
CA ARG A 95 20.18 12.49 -1.22
C ARG A 95 20.67 11.56 -0.09
N HIS A 96 20.69 10.25 -0.35
CA HIS A 96 21.16 9.27 0.61
C HIS A 96 22.67 9.37 0.88
N ALA A 97 23.48 9.62 -0.15
CA ALA A 97 24.92 9.83 0.00
C ALA A 97 25.21 11.07 0.87
N CYS A 98 24.48 12.17 0.68
CA CYS A 98 24.59 13.38 1.52
C CYS A 98 24.23 13.08 2.99
N LEU A 99 23.11 12.39 3.23
CA LEU A 99 22.67 12.04 4.58
C LEU A 99 23.63 11.07 5.29
N ALA A 100 24.18 10.10 4.57
CA ALA A 100 25.17 9.18 5.12
C ALA A 100 26.43 9.95 5.54
N LYS A 101 26.93 10.83 4.67
CA LYS A 101 28.09 11.65 4.97
C LYS A 101 27.86 12.60 6.14
N TYR A 102 26.68 13.21 6.21
CA TYR A 102 26.26 14.02 7.35
C TYR A 102 26.32 13.24 8.68
N ARG A 103 25.82 11.99 8.70
CA ARG A 103 25.88 11.13 9.88
C ARG A 103 27.32 10.80 10.29
N ASP A 104 28.20 10.53 9.32
CA ASP A 104 29.61 10.24 9.60
C ASP A 104 30.33 11.45 10.20
N VAL A 105 30.10 12.65 9.65
CA VAL A 105 30.66 13.91 10.19
C VAL A 105 30.12 14.15 11.60
N ALA A 106 28.81 14.03 11.81
CA ALA A 106 28.19 14.18 13.12
C ALA A 106 28.77 13.19 14.16
N LYS A 107 28.96 11.93 13.78
CA LYS A 107 29.53 10.90 14.65
C LYS A 107 30.99 11.21 15.03
N ASN A 108 31.82 11.58 14.06
CA ASN A 108 33.22 11.95 14.31
C ASN A 108 33.36 13.18 15.23
N LEU A 109 32.42 14.13 15.15
CA LEU A 109 32.41 15.30 16.03
C LEU A 109 32.02 14.95 17.47
N VAL A 110 31.14 13.96 17.67
CA VAL A 110 30.79 13.44 19.00
C VAL A 110 31.96 12.65 19.61
N GLU A 111 32.63 11.82 18.81
CA GLU A 111 33.78 11.02 19.26
C GLU A 111 34.99 11.90 19.65
N ARG A 112 35.23 13.01 18.94
CA ARG A 112 36.30 13.97 19.27
C ARG A 112 36.05 14.79 20.54
N ASN A 113 34.82 14.86 21.02
CA ASN A 113 34.42 15.62 22.20
C ASN A 113 34.17 14.73 23.44
N ASP A 114 34.82 13.56 23.51
CA ASP A 114 34.70 12.59 24.61
C ASP A 114 33.23 12.27 24.98
N GLY A 115 32.33 12.22 23.99
CA GLY A 115 30.92 11.87 24.20
C GLY A 115 30.07 12.93 24.91
N GLN A 116 30.56 14.17 25.11
CA GLN A 116 29.69 15.26 25.55
C GLN A 116 28.68 15.61 24.46
N LEU A 117 27.40 15.66 24.84
CA LEU A 117 26.30 16.08 23.98
C LEU A 117 26.48 17.55 23.63
N VAL A 118 27.01 17.81 22.43
CA VAL A 118 27.11 19.15 21.88
C VAL A 118 25.71 19.59 21.47
N ASN A 119 25.07 20.45 22.27
CA ASN A 119 23.68 20.88 22.04
C ASN A 119 23.47 21.65 20.72
N ASN A 120 24.53 22.05 20.03
CA ASN A 120 24.50 22.68 18.71
C ASN A 120 25.69 22.19 17.85
N ILE A 121 25.52 21.08 17.12
CA ILE A 121 26.47 20.71 16.06
C ILE A 121 26.12 21.52 14.82
N ASN A 122 26.91 22.56 14.53
CA ASN A 122 26.76 23.35 13.31
C ASN A 122 27.57 22.70 12.20
N ILE A 123 26.95 21.79 11.43
CA ILE A 123 27.56 21.17 10.25
C ILE A 123 27.23 22.06 9.06
N SER A 124 28.25 22.67 8.44
CA SER A 124 28.08 23.46 7.22
C SER A 124 27.90 22.53 6.02
N HIS A 125 27.28 23.06 4.96
CA HIS A 125 27.23 22.37 3.66
C HIS A 125 28.64 22.05 3.13
N ASP A 126 29.63 22.89 3.45
CA ASP A 126 31.05 22.74 3.06
C ASP A 126 31.74 21.54 3.71
N ASP A 127 31.22 21.05 4.84
CA ASP A 127 31.78 19.90 5.55
C ASP A 127 31.36 18.56 4.90
N ILE A 128 30.36 18.58 4.01
CA ILE A 128 29.75 17.40 3.38
C ILE A 128 30.41 17.14 2.03
N ILE A 129 31.62 16.60 2.03
CA ILE A 129 32.35 16.26 0.80
C ILE A 129 32.03 14.82 0.35
N LEU A 130 31.47 14.70 -0.85
CA LEU A 130 31.02 13.44 -1.44
C LEU A 130 32.09 12.81 -2.34
N SER A 131 32.36 11.51 -2.14
CA SER A 131 33.22 10.69 -3.01
C SER A 131 32.37 9.66 -3.75
N ALA A 132 32.85 9.17 -4.90
CA ALA A 132 32.16 8.12 -5.66
C ALA A 132 31.92 6.84 -4.85
N GLN A 133 32.76 6.56 -3.84
CA GLN A 133 32.61 5.40 -2.96
C GLN A 133 31.34 5.47 -2.11
N HIS A 134 30.96 6.66 -1.61
CA HIS A 134 29.70 6.83 -0.87
C HIS A 134 28.48 6.44 -1.73
N PHE A 135 28.53 6.65 -3.05
CA PHE A 135 27.45 6.27 -3.97
C PHE A 135 27.45 4.77 -4.26
N VAL A 136 28.61 4.14 -4.37
CA VAL A 136 28.71 2.70 -4.61
C VAL A 136 28.28 1.90 -3.37
N GLU A 137 28.66 2.35 -2.17
CA GLU A 137 28.29 1.71 -0.90
C GLU A 137 26.80 1.90 -0.58
N ASN A 138 26.28 3.12 -0.75
CA ASN A 138 24.85 3.38 -0.55
C ASN A 138 24.01 2.82 -1.71
N GLY A 139 24.53 2.78 -2.93
CA GLY A 139 23.86 2.19 -4.10
C GLY A 139 23.71 0.67 -4.03
N LYS A 140 24.59 -0.03 -3.29
CA LYS A 140 24.41 -1.47 -2.96
C LYS A 140 23.29 -1.71 -1.95
N ASN A 141 23.09 -0.77 -1.02
CA ASN A 141 22.07 -0.86 0.04
C ASN A 141 20.72 -0.25 -0.35
N LEU A 142 20.72 0.70 -1.28
CA LEU A 142 19.54 1.23 -1.93
C LEU A 142 19.13 0.26 -3.04
N LYS A 143 18.25 -0.68 -2.69
CA LYS A 143 17.42 -1.30 -3.72
C LYS A 143 16.74 -0.13 -4.45
N PRO A 144 16.93 0.06 -5.77
CA PRO A 144 16.19 1.08 -6.53
C PRO A 144 14.75 0.94 -6.11
N LEU A 145 14.04 2.05 -5.81
CA LEU A 145 12.65 2.06 -5.31
C LEU A 145 11.93 0.95 -6.02
N ARG A 146 11.87 -0.21 -5.35
CA ARG A 146 11.43 -1.41 -6.01
C ARG A 146 9.98 -1.03 -6.17
N ARG A 147 9.52 -0.82 -7.40
CA ARG A 147 8.30 -1.53 -7.78
C ARG A 147 8.55 -2.89 -7.18
N TYR A 148 7.80 -3.26 -6.14
CA TYR A 148 7.90 -4.56 -5.51
C TYR A 148 7.61 -5.57 -6.62
N SER A 149 8.61 -5.85 -7.46
CA SER A 149 8.72 -7.03 -8.27
C SER A 149 9.36 -8.03 -7.34
N CYS A 150 8.67 -8.30 -6.23
CA CYS A 150 8.68 -9.66 -5.76
C CYS A 150 8.09 -10.44 -6.93
N SER A 151 8.83 -11.41 -7.45
CA SER A 151 8.25 -12.38 -8.36
C SER A 151 7.21 -13.11 -7.52
N ILE A 152 5.98 -12.62 -7.52
CA ILE A 152 4.86 -13.33 -6.93
C ILE A 152 4.88 -14.70 -7.63
N PRO A 153 4.95 -15.81 -6.88
CA PRO A 153 4.92 -17.11 -7.49
C PRO A 153 3.70 -17.21 -8.41
N THR A 154 3.85 -17.84 -9.57
CA THR A 154 2.77 -17.97 -10.55
C THR A 154 2.12 -19.34 -10.52
N SER A 155 2.64 -20.25 -9.71
CA SER A 155 2.19 -21.64 -9.61
C SER A 155 2.43 -22.20 -8.21
N GLU A 156 1.60 -23.15 -7.81
CA GLU A 156 1.79 -23.88 -6.56
C GLU A 156 3.08 -24.70 -6.57
N PRO A 157 3.82 -24.73 -5.44
CA PRO A 157 4.89 -25.69 -5.22
C PRO A 157 4.40 -27.13 -5.34
N LYS A 158 5.26 -28.04 -5.83
CA LYS A 158 4.92 -29.47 -5.97
C LYS A 158 4.77 -30.20 -4.63
N ALA A 159 5.46 -29.73 -3.59
CA ALA A 159 5.48 -30.36 -2.28
C ALA A 159 5.93 -29.35 -1.20
N PRO A 160 5.66 -29.65 0.09
CA PRO A 160 6.26 -28.92 1.20
C PRO A 160 7.80 -29.00 1.16
N LEU A 161 8.47 -27.98 1.68
CA LEU A 161 9.92 -27.93 1.78
C LEU A 161 10.33 -27.32 3.12
N MET A 162 10.88 -28.14 4.01
CA MET A 162 11.41 -27.68 5.29
C MET A 162 12.91 -27.38 5.16
N ARG A 163 13.31 -26.18 5.57
CA ARG A 163 14.69 -25.71 5.68
C ARG A 163 15.14 -25.62 7.14
N THR A 164 14.21 -25.30 8.04
CA THR A 164 14.45 -25.19 9.49
C THR A 164 13.31 -25.84 10.27
N GLU A 165 13.47 -25.93 11.60
CA GLU A 165 12.33 -26.11 12.50
C GLU A 165 11.38 -24.91 12.43
N VAL A 166 10.14 -25.08 12.90
CA VAL A 166 9.12 -24.02 12.95
C VAL A 166 8.69 -23.83 14.42
N PRO A 167 8.83 -22.62 14.99
CA PRO A 167 9.42 -21.42 14.38
C PRO A 167 10.94 -21.54 14.20
N GLY A 168 11.45 -21.07 13.06
CA GLY A 168 12.88 -21.00 12.78
C GLY A 168 13.57 -19.81 13.45
N PRO A 169 14.90 -19.65 13.28
CA PRO A 169 15.67 -18.58 13.90
C PRO A 169 15.19 -17.17 13.54
N GLU A 170 14.83 -16.90 12.29
CA GLU A 170 14.34 -15.59 11.87
C GLU A 170 12.96 -15.31 12.45
N SER A 171 12.06 -16.30 12.42
CA SER A 171 10.76 -16.18 13.09
C SER A 171 10.89 -15.91 14.58
N LYS A 172 11.78 -16.63 15.29
CA LYS A 172 12.04 -16.43 16.72
C LYS A 172 12.58 -15.03 17.03
N LYS A 173 13.50 -14.54 16.19
CA LYS A 173 14.02 -13.18 16.29
C LYS A 173 12.90 -12.14 16.17
N LEU A 174 12.04 -12.27 15.15
CA LEU A 174 10.91 -11.37 14.94
C LEU A 174 9.87 -11.44 16.06
N ILE A 175 9.63 -12.63 16.63
CA ILE A 175 8.76 -12.79 17.81
C ILE A 175 9.33 -12.02 19.01
N ASN A 176 10.64 -12.17 19.28
CA ASN A 176 11.29 -11.45 20.38
C ASN A 176 11.25 -9.93 20.19
N GLU A 177 11.43 -9.45 18.95
CA GLU A 177 11.28 -8.03 18.61
C GLU A 177 9.83 -7.56 18.83
N MET A 178 8.84 -8.34 18.40
CA MET A 178 7.41 -8.02 18.57
C MET A 178 7.01 -7.99 20.05
N GLU A 179 7.51 -8.91 20.88
CA GLU A 179 7.17 -9.01 22.31
C GLU A 179 7.51 -7.72 23.08
N THR A 180 8.49 -6.94 22.62
CA THR A 180 8.84 -5.65 23.23
C THR A 180 7.74 -4.60 23.12
N ILE A 181 6.83 -4.74 22.16
CA ILE A 181 5.77 -3.76 21.84
C ILE A 181 4.36 -4.37 21.80
N HIS A 182 4.24 -5.70 21.72
CA HIS A 182 2.98 -6.41 21.59
C HIS A 182 3.12 -7.85 22.07
N GLN A 183 2.18 -8.32 22.90
CA GLN A 183 2.18 -9.70 23.39
C GLN A 183 2.12 -10.70 22.22
N ALA A 184 3.16 -11.51 22.04
CA ALA A 184 3.32 -12.42 20.91
C ALA A 184 3.12 -13.89 21.31
N THR A 185 2.57 -14.18 22.49
CA THR A 185 2.38 -15.56 23.02
C THR A 185 1.62 -16.50 22.08
N SER A 186 0.69 -15.97 21.28
CA SER A 186 -0.11 -16.75 20.33
C SER A 186 0.55 -16.91 18.95
N VAL A 187 1.63 -16.17 18.67
CA VAL A 187 2.33 -16.18 17.37
C VAL A 187 3.03 -17.52 17.17
N LYS A 188 2.77 -18.17 16.04
CA LYS A 188 3.37 -19.48 15.70
C LYS A 188 4.71 -19.34 15.00
N PHE A 189 4.80 -18.42 14.04
CA PHE A 189 5.97 -18.02 13.27
C PHE A 189 5.61 -16.77 12.46
N PHE A 190 6.59 -16.14 11.82
CA PHE A 190 6.33 -15.03 10.88
C PHE A 190 6.23 -15.55 9.46
N ALA A 191 5.23 -15.08 8.70
CA ALA A 191 4.99 -15.54 7.33
C ALA A 191 5.48 -14.54 6.28
N ASP A 192 6.05 -15.06 5.19
CA ASP A 192 6.34 -14.34 3.95
C ASP A 192 5.17 -14.53 2.96
N TYR A 193 4.16 -13.67 3.09
CA TYR A 193 2.96 -13.74 2.25
C TYR A 193 3.25 -13.42 0.77
N GLU A 194 4.31 -12.68 0.44
CA GLU A 194 4.66 -12.39 -0.95
C GLU A 194 5.15 -13.63 -1.70
N LYS A 195 5.77 -14.57 -0.97
CA LYS A 195 6.24 -15.86 -1.51
C LYS A 195 5.26 -17.01 -1.35
N SER A 196 4.18 -16.81 -0.61
CA SER A 196 3.13 -17.81 -0.44
C SER A 196 2.28 -17.93 -1.71
N PHE A 197 1.76 -19.10 -2.06
CA PHE A 197 0.92 -19.25 -3.26
C PHE A 197 -0.01 -20.47 -3.15
N GLY A 198 -1.27 -20.28 -3.52
CA GLY A 198 -2.29 -21.31 -3.47
C GLY A 198 -2.43 -21.87 -2.05
N ASN A 199 -2.24 -23.18 -1.89
CA ASN A 199 -2.33 -23.87 -0.59
C ASN A 199 -1.05 -23.80 0.26
N TYR A 200 -0.02 -23.07 -0.20
CA TYR A 200 1.29 -23.08 0.44
C TYR A 200 1.63 -21.75 1.11
N LEU A 201 1.94 -21.82 2.40
CA LEU A 201 2.40 -20.71 3.23
C LEU A 201 3.91 -20.79 3.39
N VAL A 202 4.59 -19.70 3.02
CA VAL A 202 6.03 -19.57 3.21
C VAL A 202 6.28 -18.81 4.51
N ASP A 203 7.15 -19.33 5.38
CA ASP A 203 7.57 -18.62 6.59
C ASP A 203 8.82 -17.75 6.37
N ALA A 204 9.18 -16.94 7.36
CA ALA A 204 10.33 -16.02 7.31
C ALA A 204 11.67 -16.75 7.13
N ASP A 205 11.73 -18.02 7.55
CA ASP A 205 12.89 -18.89 7.44
C ASP A 205 12.97 -19.60 6.07
N GLY A 206 11.97 -19.39 5.20
CA GLY A 206 11.90 -19.94 3.85
C GLY A 206 11.38 -21.38 3.80
N ASN A 207 10.76 -21.87 4.88
CA ASN A 207 10.00 -23.11 4.86
C ASN A 207 8.76 -22.93 3.99
N ASN A 208 8.44 -23.94 3.19
CA ASN A 208 7.23 -23.99 2.38
C ASN A 208 6.27 -25.01 2.98
N LEU A 209 5.22 -24.53 3.63
CA LEU A 209 4.29 -25.32 4.43
C LEU A 209 2.99 -25.52 3.66
N LEU A 210 2.50 -26.77 3.59
CA LEU A 210 1.13 -27.00 3.16
C LEU A 210 0.18 -26.50 4.25
N ASP A 211 -0.59 -25.46 3.95
CA ASP A 211 -1.48 -24.82 4.92
C ASP A 211 -2.90 -25.41 4.83
N VAL A 212 -3.19 -26.32 5.74
CA VAL A 212 -4.54 -26.88 5.94
C VAL A 212 -5.37 -26.10 6.96
N TYR A 213 -4.79 -25.08 7.59
CA TYR A 213 -5.46 -24.24 8.61
C TYR A 213 -6.07 -22.97 7.99
N THR A 214 -5.53 -22.52 6.86
CA THR A 214 -6.08 -21.46 5.98
C THR A 214 -6.42 -20.18 6.74
N GLN A 215 -5.51 -19.74 7.61
CA GLN A 215 -5.65 -18.55 8.45
C GLN A 215 -6.95 -18.57 9.27
N ILE A 216 -7.19 -19.67 10.00
CA ILE A 216 -8.44 -19.89 10.75
C ILE A 216 -9.65 -19.95 9.79
N SER A 217 -9.54 -20.75 8.73
CA SER A 217 -10.60 -20.95 7.72
C SER A 217 -11.09 -19.66 7.06
N SER A 218 -10.23 -18.65 6.91
CA SER A 218 -10.58 -17.32 6.39
C SER A 218 -10.04 -17.04 4.99
N LEU A 219 -9.20 -17.92 4.44
CA LEU A 219 -8.61 -17.77 3.12
C LEU A 219 -9.33 -18.64 2.07
N PRO A 220 -10.25 -18.07 1.25
CA PRO A 220 -11.14 -18.87 0.40
C PRO A 220 -10.51 -19.44 -0.87
N LEU A 221 -9.53 -18.74 -1.46
CA LEU A 221 -8.94 -19.07 -2.76
C LEU A 221 -7.43 -19.36 -2.70
N GLY A 222 -6.89 -19.52 -1.49
CA GLY A 222 -5.46 -19.64 -1.26
C GLY A 222 -4.69 -18.31 -1.39
N TYR A 223 -3.39 -18.39 -1.15
CA TYR A 223 -2.49 -17.23 -1.17
C TYR A 223 -2.24 -16.76 -2.60
N ASN A 224 -2.19 -15.43 -2.80
CA ASN A 224 -1.78 -14.82 -4.07
C ASN A 224 -2.51 -15.35 -5.31
N HIS A 225 -3.83 -15.62 -5.19
CA HIS A 225 -4.65 -16.08 -6.31
C HIS A 225 -4.56 -15.11 -7.51
N PRO A 226 -4.24 -15.57 -8.74
CA PRO A 226 -3.97 -14.71 -9.89
C PRO A 226 -5.08 -13.69 -10.20
N GLU A 227 -6.35 -14.11 -10.16
CA GLU A 227 -7.49 -13.24 -10.45
C GLU A 227 -7.68 -12.13 -9.40
N LEU A 228 -7.35 -12.40 -8.12
CA LEU A 228 -7.43 -11.38 -7.07
C LEU A 228 -6.33 -10.34 -7.22
N ILE A 229 -5.14 -10.77 -7.63
CA ILE A 229 -4.01 -9.87 -7.94
C ILE A 229 -4.38 -8.97 -9.13
N GLU A 230 -4.95 -9.54 -10.19
CA GLU A 230 -5.37 -8.75 -11.36
C GLU A 230 -6.47 -7.74 -10.97
N THR A 231 -7.48 -8.19 -10.22
CA THR A 231 -8.55 -7.33 -9.73
C THR A 231 -8.00 -6.17 -8.89
N ALA A 232 -7.03 -6.43 -8.01
CA ALA A 232 -6.39 -5.40 -7.20
C ALA A 232 -5.56 -4.41 -8.05
N ARG A 233 -4.97 -4.87 -9.16
CA ARG A 233 -4.20 -4.04 -10.09
C ARG A 233 -5.10 -3.07 -10.86
N GLU A 234 -6.25 -3.54 -11.32
CA GLU A 234 -7.25 -2.78 -12.09
C GLU A 234 -8.03 -1.81 -11.19
N ASN A 235 -8.50 -2.27 -10.03
CA ASN A 235 -9.39 -1.50 -9.15
C ASN A 235 -8.69 -0.83 -7.95
N ARG A 236 -7.59 -0.12 -8.21
CA ARG A 236 -6.81 0.56 -7.16
C ARG A 236 -7.61 1.53 -6.30
N PHE A 237 -8.65 2.13 -6.87
CA PHE A 237 -9.52 3.06 -6.15
C PHE A 237 -10.29 2.38 -5.00
N LEU A 238 -10.60 1.07 -5.10
CA LEU A 238 -11.21 0.31 -4.00
C LEU A 238 -10.30 0.24 -2.78
N VAL A 239 -8.98 0.25 -2.98
CA VAL A 239 -7.98 0.12 -1.91
C VAL A 239 -7.71 1.46 -1.21
N VAL A 240 -7.77 2.56 -1.96
CA VAL A 240 -7.39 3.89 -1.45
C VAL A 240 -8.56 4.62 -0.80
N SER A 241 -9.78 4.47 -1.32
CA SER A 241 -10.93 5.25 -0.88
C SER A 241 -12.02 4.34 -0.30
N ARG A 242 -12.09 4.28 1.03
CA ARG A 242 -13.08 3.49 1.78
C ARG A 242 -14.30 4.36 2.15
N PRO A 243 -15.47 4.17 1.51
CA PRO A 243 -16.66 4.98 1.77
C PRO A 243 -17.39 4.59 3.07
N ALA A 244 -18.11 5.55 3.65
CA ALA A 244 -19.13 5.26 4.67
C ALA A 244 -20.40 4.72 3.99
N LEU A 245 -20.43 3.41 3.73
CA LEU A 245 -21.44 2.74 2.89
C LEU A 245 -22.91 2.99 3.28
N GLY A 246 -23.19 3.28 4.55
CA GLY A 246 -24.56 3.57 5.01
C GLY A 246 -25.10 4.93 4.55
N GLY A 247 -24.23 5.91 4.29
CA GLY A 247 -24.62 7.26 3.86
C GLY A 247 -24.17 7.61 2.45
N TYR A 248 -22.99 7.13 2.04
CA TYR A 248 -22.34 7.49 0.78
C TYR A 248 -21.84 6.24 0.02
N PRO A 249 -22.73 5.31 -0.37
CA PRO A 249 -22.33 4.14 -1.15
C PRO A 249 -21.82 4.55 -2.54
N ARG A 250 -20.96 3.70 -3.12
CA ARG A 250 -20.54 3.87 -4.52
C ARG A 250 -21.69 3.59 -5.49
N THR A 251 -21.57 4.14 -6.70
CA THR A 251 -22.56 3.97 -7.78
C THR A 251 -22.75 2.51 -8.22
N ASP A 252 -21.74 1.66 -8.04
CA ASP A 252 -21.77 0.23 -8.39
C ASP A 252 -22.22 -0.69 -7.24
N PHE A 253 -22.39 -0.17 -6.02
CA PHE A 253 -22.58 -0.98 -4.81
C PHE A 253 -23.78 -1.93 -4.88
N VAL A 254 -24.90 -1.49 -5.47
CA VAL A 254 -26.11 -2.34 -5.63
C VAL A 254 -25.82 -3.55 -6.52
N GLN A 255 -25.11 -3.35 -7.63
CA GLN A 255 -24.77 -4.44 -8.53
C GLN A 255 -23.74 -5.38 -7.89
N THR A 256 -22.77 -4.83 -7.16
CA THR A 256 -21.81 -5.61 -6.38
C THR A 256 -22.51 -6.52 -5.37
N LEU A 257 -23.50 -6.03 -4.63
CA LEU A 257 -24.27 -6.85 -3.70
C LEU A 257 -25.05 -7.97 -4.41
N LYS A 258 -25.71 -7.66 -5.53
CA LYS A 258 -26.45 -8.66 -6.31
C LYS A 258 -25.55 -9.75 -6.88
N ASN A 259 -24.38 -9.37 -7.38
CA ASN A 259 -23.43 -10.29 -8.02
C ASN A 259 -22.58 -11.08 -7.03
N SER A 260 -22.57 -10.71 -5.75
CA SER A 260 -21.84 -11.42 -4.69
C SER A 260 -22.80 -12.10 -3.72
N LEU A 261 -23.09 -11.44 -2.58
CA LEU A 261 -23.92 -11.98 -1.50
C LEU A 261 -25.35 -12.33 -1.95
N GLY A 262 -25.88 -11.62 -2.94
CA GLY A 262 -27.21 -11.88 -3.50
C GLY A 262 -27.33 -13.22 -4.24
N GLN A 263 -26.27 -13.71 -4.86
CA GLN A 263 -26.30 -14.99 -5.60
C GLN A 263 -26.34 -16.20 -4.67
N VAL A 264 -25.86 -16.04 -3.43
CA VAL A 264 -25.76 -17.10 -2.42
C VAL A 264 -26.73 -16.89 -1.26
N ALA A 265 -27.76 -16.07 -1.46
CA ALA A 265 -28.74 -15.76 -0.42
C ALA A 265 -29.54 -17.01 0.01
N PRO A 266 -29.65 -17.31 1.32
CA PRO A 266 -30.44 -18.44 1.80
C PRO A 266 -31.94 -18.31 1.45
N LYS A 267 -32.62 -19.46 1.31
CA LYS A 267 -34.07 -19.48 1.01
C LYS A 267 -34.86 -18.67 2.05
N GLY A 268 -35.69 -17.75 1.57
CA GLY A 268 -36.53 -16.90 2.42
C GLY A 268 -35.85 -15.64 2.95
N LEU A 269 -34.52 -15.49 2.83
CA LEU A 269 -33.77 -14.33 3.29
C LEU A 269 -33.32 -13.47 2.11
N ARG A 270 -34.06 -12.38 1.84
CA ARG A 270 -33.82 -11.51 0.67
C ARG A 270 -33.00 -10.26 0.97
N HIS A 271 -32.83 -9.92 2.24
CA HIS A 271 -32.14 -8.71 2.67
C HIS A 271 -30.73 -9.04 3.15
N VAL A 272 -29.78 -8.18 2.79
CA VAL A 272 -28.37 -8.30 3.17
C VAL A 272 -27.94 -6.99 3.82
N GLN A 273 -27.29 -7.09 4.97
CA GLN A 273 -26.59 -5.98 5.58
C GLN A 273 -25.13 -6.38 5.80
N ALA A 274 -24.22 -5.68 5.12
CA ALA A 274 -22.80 -5.96 5.20
C ALA A 274 -22.19 -5.43 6.51
N MET A 275 -21.30 -6.23 7.10
CA MET A 275 -20.56 -5.93 8.33
C MET A 275 -19.09 -6.30 8.13
N LEU A 276 -18.19 -5.71 8.92
CA LEU A 276 -16.74 -5.85 8.71
C LEU A 276 -16.21 -7.21 9.18
N CYS A 277 -16.74 -7.74 10.27
CA CYS A 277 -16.28 -9.00 10.87
C CYS A 277 -17.44 -9.77 11.51
N GLY A 278 -17.19 -11.03 11.86
CA GLY A 278 -18.19 -11.92 12.47
C GLY A 278 -18.81 -11.38 13.76
N THR A 279 -18.01 -10.78 14.65
CA THR A 279 -18.51 -10.17 15.89
C THR A 279 -19.52 -9.07 15.62
N SER A 280 -19.16 -8.11 14.76
CA SER A 280 -20.07 -7.02 14.37
C SER A 280 -21.32 -7.52 13.64
N ALA A 281 -21.20 -8.61 12.87
CA ALA A 281 -22.35 -9.25 12.23
C ALA A 281 -23.32 -9.83 13.25
N ASN A 282 -22.82 -10.58 14.23
CA ASN A 282 -23.63 -11.17 15.30
C ASN A 282 -24.27 -10.11 16.20
N GLU A 283 -23.50 -9.10 16.64
CA GLU A 283 -24.04 -8.02 17.47
C GLU A 283 -25.17 -7.26 16.77
N ASN A 284 -25.01 -6.95 15.47
CA ASN A 284 -26.07 -6.27 14.73
C ASN A 284 -27.26 -7.20 14.43
N ALA A 285 -27.03 -8.49 14.19
CA ALA A 285 -28.12 -9.46 14.06
C ALA A 285 -28.96 -9.54 15.35
N ILE A 286 -28.31 -9.59 16.51
CA ILE A 286 -28.97 -9.60 17.83
C ILE A 286 -29.76 -8.30 18.05
N LYS A 287 -29.15 -7.13 17.77
CA LYS A 287 -29.87 -5.84 17.85
C LYS A 287 -31.09 -5.82 16.93
N THR A 288 -30.95 -6.28 15.69
CA THR A 288 -32.08 -6.37 14.74
C THR A 288 -33.17 -7.30 15.27
N ALA A 289 -32.81 -8.43 15.88
CA ALA A 289 -33.77 -9.33 16.51
C ALA A 289 -34.50 -8.67 17.70
N PHE A 290 -33.79 -7.97 18.58
CA PHE A 290 -34.39 -7.23 19.70
C PHE A 290 -35.31 -6.09 19.24
N ILE A 291 -34.89 -5.32 18.23
CA ILE A 291 -35.73 -4.27 17.63
C ILE A 291 -36.99 -4.88 17.02
N HIS A 292 -36.87 -5.99 16.29
CA HIS A 292 -38.01 -6.69 15.72
C HIS A 292 -38.96 -7.20 16.81
N TYR A 293 -38.42 -7.86 17.84
CA TYR A 293 -39.20 -8.37 18.98
C TYR A 293 -39.97 -7.24 19.70
N GLN A 294 -39.31 -6.14 20.01
CA GLN A 294 -39.94 -5.00 20.67
C GLN A 294 -40.96 -4.29 19.78
N THR A 295 -40.70 -4.21 18.48
CA THR A 295 -41.68 -3.68 17.51
C THR A 295 -42.94 -4.54 17.49
N ARG A 296 -42.81 -5.87 17.56
CA ARG A 296 -43.97 -6.77 17.69
C ARG A 296 -44.70 -6.57 19.02
N LYS A 297 -43.98 -6.43 20.14
CA LYS A 297 -44.57 -6.18 21.46
C LYS A 297 -45.38 -4.87 21.51
N ARG A 298 -44.91 -3.84 20.80
CA ARG A 298 -45.62 -2.57 20.62
C ARG A 298 -46.76 -2.61 19.58
N GLY A 299 -47.04 -3.76 18.97
CA GLY A 299 -48.06 -3.88 17.92
C GLY A 299 -47.72 -3.09 16.65
N GLY A 300 -46.43 -2.95 16.32
CA GLY A 300 -45.95 -2.19 15.16
C GLY A 300 -45.80 -0.67 15.38
N LYS A 301 -46.16 -0.16 16.57
CA LYS A 301 -45.99 1.26 16.91
C LYS A 301 -44.52 1.62 17.13
N LEU A 302 -44.22 2.89 16.86
CA LEU A 302 -42.93 3.51 17.19
C LEU A 302 -42.68 3.53 18.71
N PRO A 303 -41.42 3.63 19.16
CA PRO A 303 -41.10 3.86 20.56
C PRO A 303 -41.83 5.07 21.13
N SER A 304 -42.29 4.97 22.38
CA SER A 304 -42.91 6.06 23.11
C SER A 304 -41.87 7.12 23.51
N LYS A 305 -42.35 8.27 24.01
CA LYS A 305 -41.46 9.31 24.54
C LYS A 305 -40.65 8.80 25.74
N GLU A 306 -41.28 8.02 26.63
CA GLU A 306 -40.62 7.39 27.77
C GLU A 306 -39.54 6.40 27.34
N ASP A 307 -39.80 5.58 26.30
CA ASP A 307 -38.78 4.68 25.72
C ASP A 307 -37.56 5.48 25.23
N MET A 308 -37.79 6.60 24.55
CA MET A 308 -36.71 7.43 23.99
C MET A 308 -35.92 8.20 25.05
N GLU A 309 -36.56 8.59 26.15
CA GLU A 309 -35.88 9.29 27.26
C GLU A 309 -35.09 8.31 28.13
N SER A 310 -35.69 7.19 28.53
CA SER A 310 -35.04 6.17 29.37
C SER A 310 -33.90 5.45 28.67
N CYS A 311 -33.96 5.24 27.35
CA CYS A 311 -32.88 4.55 26.64
C CYS A 311 -31.54 5.32 26.68
N MET A 312 -31.59 6.65 26.78
CA MET A 312 -30.40 7.49 26.85
C MET A 312 -29.62 7.34 28.17
N ASN A 313 -30.29 6.84 29.21
CA ASN A 313 -29.70 6.60 30.53
C ASN A 313 -29.47 5.10 30.81
N ASN A 314 -29.60 4.24 29.78
CA ASN A 314 -29.57 2.78 29.91
C ASN A 314 -30.67 2.22 30.84
N GLU A 315 -31.82 2.89 30.92
CA GLU A 315 -32.93 2.53 31.82
C GLU A 315 -34.11 1.87 31.07
N ILE A 316 -34.93 1.13 31.81
CA ILE A 316 -36.22 0.58 31.33
C ILE A 316 -37.24 1.73 31.25
N PRO A 317 -38.18 1.73 30.28
CA PRO A 317 -38.42 0.71 29.26
C PRO A 317 -37.53 0.78 28.01
N GLY A 318 -36.80 1.89 27.81
CA GLY A 318 -36.02 2.17 26.61
C GLY A 318 -34.85 1.23 26.35
N SER A 319 -34.20 0.75 27.40
CA SER A 319 -33.16 -0.28 27.39
C SER A 319 -33.70 -1.58 27.99
N PRO A 320 -34.42 -2.39 27.21
CA PRO A 320 -35.13 -3.53 27.74
C PRO A 320 -34.18 -4.65 28.17
N ASN A 321 -34.55 -5.36 29.23
CA ASN A 321 -33.81 -6.52 29.71
C ASN A 321 -34.07 -7.74 28.82
N LEU A 322 -33.37 -7.81 27.68
CA LEU A 322 -33.42 -8.92 26.73
C LEU A 322 -32.07 -9.63 26.67
N CYS A 323 -32.11 -10.95 26.57
CA CYS A 323 -30.94 -11.80 26.39
C CYS A 323 -31.20 -12.79 25.26
N VAL A 324 -30.16 -13.13 24.51
CA VAL A 324 -30.17 -14.28 23.59
C VAL A 324 -29.43 -15.40 24.31
N LEU A 325 -30.19 -16.44 24.69
CA LEU A 325 -29.65 -17.69 25.25
C LEU A 325 -29.20 -18.62 24.12
#